data_AF-A0A348YC77-F1
#
_entry.id   AF-A0A348YC77-F1
#
_cell.length_a   1.000
_cell.length_b   1.000
_cell.length_c   1.000
_cell.angle_alpha   90.00
_cell.angle_beta   90.00
_cell.angle_gamma   90.00
#
_symmetry.space_group_name_H-M   'P 1'
#
loop_
_entity.id
_entity.type
_entity.pdbx_description
1 polymer ?
#
loop_
_entity_poly.entity_id
_entity_poly.type
_entity_poly.pdbx_seq_one_letter_code
_entity_poly.pdbx_strand_id
1 'polypeptide(L)'
;AGVSLAGIETGIAMSVLLVGVLIATLAKLPTAIGGTLVALFMVAHGYAHGTEMTQGSSLLLYMAGFVVATLAITFVGRGLGTMMLKADNRITRALGGVVAIIGGVLAAG
;
A
#
# COMPACT_ATOMS: atom_id res chain seq x y z
N ALA A 1 -23.97 -13.89 -5.04
CA ALA A 1 -23.64 -13.29 -3.73
C ALA A 1 -22.13 -13.40 -3.53
N GLY A 2 -21.46 -12.31 -3.13
CA GLY A 2 -20.00 -12.31 -2.92
C GLY A 2 -19.61 -12.82 -1.53
N VAL A 3 -18.38 -13.28 -1.37
CA VAL A 3 -17.81 -13.66 -0.07
C VAL A 3 -17.44 -12.38 0.68
N SER A 4 -17.96 -12.20 1.90
CA SER A 4 -17.49 -11.16 2.81
C SER A 4 -16.18 -11.60 3.45
N LEU A 5 -15.09 -10.84 3.24
CA LEU A 5 -13.85 -11.06 3.97
C LEU A 5 -13.83 -10.16 5.21
N ALA A 6 -13.62 -10.76 6.37
CA ALA A 6 -13.41 -10.02 7.62
C ALA A 6 -11.98 -9.46 7.70
N GLY A 7 -11.82 -8.35 8.41
CA GLY A 7 -10.50 -7.77 8.71
C GLY A 7 -9.81 -7.06 7.53
N ILE A 8 -10.58 -6.67 6.51
CA ILE A 8 -10.04 -5.96 5.34
C ILE A 8 -9.42 -4.61 5.73
N GLU A 9 -10.13 -3.79 6.54
CA GLU A 9 -9.60 -2.51 6.99
C GLU A 9 -8.34 -2.70 7.86
N THR A 10 -8.34 -3.70 8.74
CA THR A 10 -7.15 -4.06 9.53
C THR A 10 -5.98 -4.48 8.63
N GLY A 11 -6.24 -5.29 7.59
CA GLY A 11 -5.21 -5.69 6.62
C GLY A 11 -4.60 -4.51 5.88
N ILE A 12 -5.43 -3.53 5.48
CA ILE A 12 -4.99 -2.28 4.87
C ILE A 12 -4.17 -1.47 5.88
N ALA A 13 -4.67 -1.24 7.09
CA ALA A 13 -3.99 -0.47 8.13
C ALA A 13 -2.62 -1.07 8.50
N MET A 14 -2.54 -2.40 8.64
CA MET A 14 -1.30 -3.12 8.92
C MET A 14 -0.27 -2.99 7.80
N SER A 15 -0.72 -2.92 6.53
CA SER A 15 0.20 -2.69 5.41
C SER A 15 0.83 -1.30 5.47
N VAL A 16 0.05 -0.27 5.83
CA VAL A 16 0.51 1.12 5.98
C VAL A 16 1.49 1.21 7.14
N LEU A 17 1.14 0.61 8.28
CA LEU A 17 2.02 0.52 9.45
C LEU A 17 3.35 -0.14 9.10
N LEU A 18 3.30 -1.33 8.47
CA LEU A 18 4.50 -2.10 8.14
C LEU A 18 5.42 -1.33 7.17
N VAL A 19 4.87 -0.79 6.09
CA VAL A 19 5.65 0.00 5.12
C VAL A 19 6.23 1.25 5.78
N GLY A 20 5.46 1.95 6.63
CA GLY A 20 5.95 3.07 7.42
C GLY A 20 7.14 2.69 8.29
N VAL A 21 7.05 1.59 9.05
CA VAL A 21 8.15 1.08 9.90
C VAL A 21 9.39 0.74 9.06
N LEU A 22 9.22 0.06 7.92
CA LEU A 22 10.35 -0.27 7.03
C LEU A 22 11.04 0.99 6.50
N ILE A 23 10.28 2.02 6.13
CA ILE A 23 10.84 3.31 5.68
C ILE A 23 11.51 4.05 6.85
N ALA A 24 10.86 4.11 8.03
CA ALA A 24 11.37 4.81 9.20
C ALA A 24 12.70 4.23 9.70
N THR A 25 12.84 2.92 9.60
CA THR A 25 14.03 2.18 10.02
C THR A 25 15.06 2.03 8.90
N LEU A 26 14.67 2.25 7.64
CA LEU A 26 15.42 1.91 6.42
C LEU A 26 15.74 0.41 6.33
N ALA A 27 14.91 -0.42 6.94
CA ALA A 27 15.06 -1.88 6.90
C ALA A 27 14.82 -2.40 5.47
N LYS A 28 15.71 -3.29 5.04
CA LYS A 28 15.63 -3.95 3.73
C LYS A 28 15.19 -5.39 3.92
N LEU A 29 14.07 -5.75 3.30
CA LEU A 29 13.62 -7.14 3.23
C LEU A 29 14.24 -7.83 2.00
N PRO A 30 14.55 -9.13 2.10
CA PRO A 30 14.78 -9.95 0.91
C PRO A 30 13.60 -9.83 -0.06
N THR A 31 13.88 -9.76 -1.36
CA THR A 31 12.86 -9.56 -2.41
C THR A 31 11.72 -10.59 -2.34
N ALA A 32 12.04 -11.85 -2.04
CA ALA A 32 11.04 -12.89 -1.88
C ALA A 32 10.03 -12.56 -0.77
N ILE A 33 10.51 -12.15 0.40
CA ILE A 33 9.66 -11.79 1.55
C ILE A 33 8.84 -10.55 1.22
N GLY A 34 9.46 -9.51 0.66
CA GLY A 34 8.76 -8.29 0.25
C GLY A 34 7.67 -8.57 -0.79
N GLY A 35 7.97 -9.39 -1.81
CA GLY A 35 7.02 -9.79 -2.83
C GLY A 35 5.83 -10.58 -2.28
N THR A 36 6.08 -11.51 -1.35
CA THR A 36 5.00 -12.24 -0.67
C THR A 36 4.11 -11.31 0.13
N LEU A 37 4.67 -10.37 0.89
CA LEU A 37 3.90 -9.38 1.66
C LEU A 37 3.05 -8.49 0.75
N VAL A 38 3.61 -8.01 -0.37
CA VAL A 38 2.85 -7.24 -1.36
C VAL A 38 1.68 -8.05 -1.91
N ALA A 39 1.92 -9.31 -2.31
CA ALA A 39 0.85 -10.18 -2.80
C ALA A 39 -0.26 -10.41 -1.76
N LEU A 40 0.11 -10.57 -0.48
CA LEU A 40 -0.85 -10.68 0.62
C LEU A 40 -1.68 -9.40 0.80
N PHE A 41 -1.05 -8.22 0.84
CA PHE A 41 -1.77 -6.96 1.01
C PHE A 41 -2.62 -6.56 -0.21
N MET A 42 -2.25 -7.03 -1.41
CA MET A 42 -3.07 -6.87 -2.61
C MET A 42 -4.45 -7.53 -2.47
N VAL A 43 -4.60 -8.58 -1.67
CA VAL A 43 -5.91 -9.20 -1.42
C VAL A 43 -6.82 -8.22 -0.68
N ALA A 44 -6.35 -7.59 0.40
CA ALA A 44 -7.14 -6.64 1.18
C ALA A 44 -7.50 -5.39 0.37
N HIS A 45 -6.51 -4.77 -0.30
CA HIS A 45 -6.76 -3.58 -1.13
C HIS A 45 -7.64 -3.90 -2.35
N GLY A 46 -7.34 -4.99 -3.06
CA GLY A 46 -8.08 -5.41 -4.25
C GLY A 46 -9.52 -5.75 -3.92
N TYR A 47 -9.77 -6.39 -2.77
CA TYR A 47 -11.13 -6.64 -2.29
C TYR A 47 -11.86 -5.32 -2.01
N ALA A 48 -11.26 -4.40 -1.25
CA ALA A 48 -11.86 -3.10 -0.95
C ALA A 48 -12.22 -2.32 -2.22
N HIS A 49 -11.29 -2.20 -3.17
CA HIS A 49 -11.54 -1.55 -4.45
C HIS A 49 -12.66 -2.23 -5.26
N GLY A 50 -12.68 -3.56 -5.29
CA GLY A 50 -13.76 -4.31 -5.92
C GLY A 50 -15.14 -4.02 -5.30
N THR A 51 -15.21 -3.87 -3.98
CA THR A 51 -16.46 -3.53 -3.26
C THR A 51 -16.88 -2.08 -3.41
N GLU A 52 -15.93 -1.16 -3.61
CA GLU A 52 -16.16 0.27 -3.85
C GLU A 52 -16.58 0.58 -5.30
N MET A 53 -16.41 -0.38 -6.23
CA MET A 53 -16.78 -0.21 -7.62
C MET A 53 -18.28 0.12 -7.74
N THR A 54 -18.60 1.25 -8.37
CA THR A 54 -19.98 1.71 -8.55
C THR A 54 -20.83 0.64 -9.26
N GLN A 55 -21.99 0.33 -8.69
CA GLN A 55 -22.93 -0.60 -9.30
C GLN A 55 -23.35 -0.12 -10.70
N GLY A 56 -23.32 -1.03 -11.68
CA GLY A 56 -23.65 -0.72 -13.07
C GLY A 56 -22.49 -0.14 -13.90
N SER A 57 -21.31 0.08 -13.31
CA SER A 57 -20.11 0.47 -14.05
C SER A 57 -19.51 -0.70 -14.83
N SER A 58 -18.76 -0.40 -15.91
CA SER A 58 -18.04 -1.41 -16.67
C SER A 58 -16.83 -1.90 -15.88
N LEU A 59 -16.87 -3.19 -15.49
CA LEU A 59 -15.76 -3.86 -14.82
C LEU A 59 -14.45 -3.74 -15.62
N LEU A 60 -14.53 -3.86 -16.95
CA LEU A 60 -13.36 -3.80 -17.82
C LEU A 60 -12.69 -2.41 -17.79
N LEU A 61 -13.49 -1.34 -17.86
CA LEU A 61 -12.97 0.03 -17.81
C LEU A 61 -12.44 0.37 -16.42
N TYR A 62 -13.13 -0.08 -15.37
CA TYR A 62 -12.67 0.09 -13.99
C TYR A 62 -11.31 -0.60 -13.77
N MET A 63 -11.18 -1.85 -14.19
CA MET A 63 -9.91 -2.60 -14.09
C MET A 63 -8.79 -1.99 -14.94
N ALA A 64 -9.08 -1.54 -16.15
CA ALA A 64 -8.09 -0.85 -16.98
C ALA A 64 -7.59 0.43 -16.30
N GLY A 65 -8.49 1.27 -15.80
CA GLY A 65 -8.15 2.48 -15.05
C GLY A 65 -7.38 2.17 -13.76
N PHE A 66 -7.80 1.14 -13.03
CA PHE A 66 -7.14 0.69 -11.80
C PHE A 66 -5.70 0.25 -12.06
N VAL A 67 -5.46 -0.56 -13.10
CA VAL A 67 -4.12 -1.00 -13.49
C VAL A 67 -3.26 0.20 -13.90
N VAL A 68 -3.78 1.10 -14.73
CA VAL A 68 -3.04 2.30 -15.16
C VAL A 68 -2.68 3.18 -13.97
N ALA A 69 -3.63 3.45 -13.07
CA ALA A 69 -3.40 4.24 -11.86
C ALA A 69 -2.36 3.58 -10.94
N THR A 70 -2.48 2.26 -10.72
CA THR A 70 -1.53 1.48 -9.90
C THR A 70 -0.12 1.56 -10.46
N LEU A 71 0.04 1.36 -11.77
CA LEU A 71 1.33 1.46 -12.43
C LEU A 71 1.89 2.88 -12.34
N ALA A 72 1.08 3.90 -12.60
CA ALA A 72 1.49 5.29 -12.56
C ALA A 72 2.01 5.68 -11.16
N ILE A 73 1.23 5.41 -10.11
CA ILE A 73 1.62 5.72 -8.72
C ILE A 73 2.88 4.93 -8.34
N THR A 74 2.98 3.66 -8.73
CA THR A 74 4.13 2.81 -8.42
C THR A 74 5.41 3.34 -9.08
N PHE A 75 5.38 3.67 -10.37
CA PHE A 75 6.55 4.17 -11.07
C PHE A 75 6.96 5.57 -10.61
N VAL A 76 6.00 6.47 -10.38
CA VAL A 76 6.26 7.80 -9.82
C VAL A 76 6.86 7.68 -8.42
N GLY A 77 6.26 6.87 -7.55
CA GLY A 77 6.75 6.62 -6.20
C GLY A 77 8.15 6.02 -6.18
N ARG A 78 8.44 5.06 -7.06
CA ARG A 78 9.79 4.50 -7.23
C ARG A 78 10.80 5.57 -7.69
N GLY A 79 10.42 6.42 -8.65
CA GLY A 79 11.23 7.54 -9.10
C GLY A 79 11.57 8.50 -7.96
N LEU A 80 10.56 9.00 -7.26
CA LEU A 80 10.74 9.89 -6.10
C LEU A 80 11.57 9.24 -5.00
N GLY A 81 11.29 7.98 -4.66
CA GLY A 81 12.05 7.23 -3.66
C GLY A 81 13.54 7.12 -4.03
N THR A 82 13.86 6.82 -5.29
CA THR A 82 15.27 6.78 -5.74
C THR A 82 15.97 8.13 -5.69
N MET A 83 15.25 9.24 -5.89
CA MET A 83 15.81 10.58 -5.69
C MET A 83 16.06 10.87 -4.20
N MET A 84 15.11 10.49 -3.34
CA MET A 84 15.21 10.68 -1.89
C MET A 84 16.33 9.88 -1.24
N LEU A 85 16.71 8.73 -1.81
CA LEU A 85 17.88 7.96 -1.35
C LEU A 85 19.21 8.73 -1.51
N LYS A 86 19.26 9.77 -2.32
CA LYS A 86 20.43 10.66 -2.48
C LYS A 86 20.41 11.83 -1.50
N ALA A 87 19.27 12.09 -0.85
CA ALA A 87 19.09 13.17 0.12
C ALA A 87 19.43 12.71 1.54
N ASP A 88 19.35 13.62 2.51
CA ASP A 88 19.51 13.27 3.92
C ASP A 88 18.42 12.27 4.36
N ASN A 89 18.87 11.11 4.84
CA ASN A 89 18.03 10.04 5.33
C ASN A 89 17.07 10.46 6.45
N ARG A 90 17.35 11.55 7.19
CA ARG A 90 16.45 12.08 8.23
C ARG A 90 15.05 12.37 7.71
N ILE A 91 14.94 12.92 6.50
CA ILE A 91 13.65 13.26 5.89
C ILE A 91 12.88 11.97 5.58
N THR A 92 13.53 11.02 4.91
CA THR A 92 12.95 9.71 4.59
C THR A 92 12.47 8.98 5.83
N ARG A 93 13.29 8.99 6.90
CA ARG A 93 12.94 8.37 8.18
C ARG A 93 11.77 9.06 8.86
N ALA A 94 11.72 10.39 8.84
CA ALA A 94 10.61 11.16 9.40
C ALA A 94 9.29 10.88 8.67
N LEU A 95 9.31 10.84 7.34
CA LEU A 95 8.14 10.46 6.53
C LEU A 95 7.69 9.04 6.84
N GLY A 96 8.63 8.09 6.92
CA GLY A 96 8.32 6.72 7.33
C GLY A 96 7.68 6.67 8.73
N GLY A 97 8.18 7.46 9.67
CA GLY A 97 7.63 7.58 11.02
C GLY A 97 6.20 8.11 11.04
N VAL A 98 5.91 9.14 10.24
CA VAL A 98 4.54 9.67 10.08
C VAL A 98 3.61 8.59 9.51
N VAL A 99 4.04 7.90 8.45
CA VAL A 99 3.25 6.80 7.85
C VAL A 99 3.02 5.67 8.85
N ALA A 100 4.04 5.30 9.64
CA ALA A 100 3.93 4.28 10.67
C ALA A 100 2.92 4.67 11.76
N ILE A 101 2.95 5.93 12.23
CA ILE A 101 2.00 6.43 13.23
C ILE A 101 0.58 6.39 12.67
N ILE A 102 0.37 6.88 11.45
CA ILE A 102 -0.96 6.84 10.79
C ILE A 102 -1.45 5.39 10.68
N GLY A 103 -0.60 4.47 10.21
CA GLY A 103 -0.95 3.06 10.12
C GLY A 103 -1.26 2.43 11.48
N GLY A 104 -0.52 2.80 12.53
CA GLY A 104 -0.75 2.34 13.90
C GLY A 104 -2.07 2.86 14.48
N VAL A 105 -2.40 4.12 14.24
CA VAL A 105 -3.70 4.70 14.61
C VAL A 105 -4.82 3.97 13.88
N LEU A 106 -4.72 3.81 12.54
CA LEU A 106 -5.73 3.10 11.75
C LEU A 106 -5.91 1.64 12.18
N ALA A 107 -4.84 0.98 12.63
CA ALA A 107 -4.89 -0.40 13.07
C ALA A 107 -5.49 -0.56 14.48
N ALA A 108 -5.47 0.50 15.30
CA ALA A 108 -5.98 0.48 16.67
C ALA A 108 -7.50 0.73 16.77
N GLY A 109 -8.12 1.28 15.71
CA GLY A 109 -9.54 1.68 15.70
C GLY A 109 -9.78 3.08 16.26
#